data_AF-A0A9Q9BDN5-F1
#
_entry.id   AF-A0A9Q9BDN5-F1
#
_cell.length_a   1.000
_cell.length_b   1.000
_cell.length_c   1.000
_cell.angle_alpha   90.00
_cell.angle_beta   90.00
_cell.angle_gamma   90.00
#
_symmetry.space_group_name_H-M   'P 1'
#
loop_
_entity.id
_entity.type
_entity.pdbx_description
1 polymer ?
#
loop_
_entity_poly.entity_id
_entity_poly.type
_entity_poly.pdbx_seq_one_letter_code
_entity_poly.pdbx_strand_id
1 'polypeptide(L)'
;MWWLVAVLTGIFLFLFLKKSWEENSQGVKLNDGSTEESEALENIVEMEDAFFEAVRGGKKSIKFMYLFYQEDIMIIKSLFQNEGIPFRTENEHLSSILVGSGVAGTNYTAFYILREDYENALKIVKEYAENKYLERNDKDSTSSIKKFIDFVSAANFIPKKTETSGIVIFKLEND
;
A
#
# COMPACT_ATOMS: atom_id res chain seq x y z
N MET A 1 -9.69 32.34 49.72
CA MET A 1 -9.10 30.99 49.60
C MET A 1 -9.23 30.41 48.18
N TRP A 2 -10.36 30.58 47.48
CA TRP A 2 -10.54 30.09 46.10
C TRP A 2 -9.61 30.74 45.06
N TRP A 3 -9.25 32.01 45.26
CA TRP A 3 -8.36 32.74 44.34
C TRP A 3 -6.92 32.17 44.34
N LEU A 4 -6.44 31.62 45.46
CA LEU A 4 -5.13 30.95 45.54
C LEU A 4 -5.09 29.67 44.71
N VAL A 5 -6.19 28.92 44.68
CA VAL A 5 -6.33 27.70 43.86
C VAL A 5 -6.37 28.04 42.37
N ALA A 6 -7.06 29.11 41.99
CA ALA A 6 -7.11 29.60 40.61
C ALA A 6 -5.72 30.07 40.11
N VAL A 7 -4.95 30.75 40.97
CA VAL A 7 -3.58 31.19 40.63
C VAL A 7 -2.64 29.99 40.48
N LEU A 8 -2.69 29.02 41.39
CA LEU A 8 -1.85 27.83 41.33
C LEU A 8 -2.17 26.94 40.11
N THR A 9 -3.45 26.79 39.77
CA THR A 9 -3.87 26.04 38.57
C THR A 9 -3.45 26.75 37.28
N GLY A 10 -3.56 28.08 37.22
CA GLY A 10 -3.08 28.87 36.08
C GLY A 10 -1.55 28.75 35.88
N ILE A 11 -0.78 28.79 36.95
CA ILE A 11 0.69 28.58 36.91
C ILE A 11 1.01 27.17 36.42
N PHE A 12 0.29 26.16 36.91
CA PHE A 12 0.52 24.77 36.52
C PHE A 12 0.21 24.54 35.03
N LEU A 13 -0.91 25.09 34.54
CA LEU A 13 -1.28 25.06 33.12
C LEU A 13 -0.24 25.77 32.25
N PHE A 14 0.25 26.93 32.68
CA PHE A 14 1.27 27.67 31.95
C PHE A 14 2.60 26.91 31.88
N LEU A 15 3.04 26.31 32.98
CA LEU A 15 4.24 25.47 33.01
C LEU A 15 4.10 24.21 32.16
N PHE A 16 2.92 23.59 32.17
CA PHE A 16 2.63 22.42 31.34
C PHE A 16 2.61 22.77 29.86
N LEU A 17 1.96 23.87 29.48
CA LEU A 17 1.95 24.39 28.12
C LEU A 17 3.35 24.78 27.66
N LYS A 18 4.14 25.44 28.52
CA LYS A 18 5.53 25.78 28.20
C LYS A 18 6.39 24.54 28.00
N LYS A 19 6.28 23.53 28.87
CA LYS A 19 7.00 22.26 28.73
C LYS A 19 6.59 21.53 27.44
N SER A 20 5.30 21.44 27.16
CA SER A 20 4.79 20.83 25.93
C SER A 20 5.24 21.60 24.68
N TRP A 21 5.34 22.93 24.76
CA TRP A 21 5.85 23.75 23.68
C TRP A 21 7.36 23.61 23.51
N GLU A 22 8.14 23.50 24.59
CA GLU A 22 9.58 23.19 24.52
C GLU A 22 9.82 21.81 23.90
N GLU A 23 9.05 20.78 24.31
CA GLU A 23 9.10 19.43 23.75
C GLU A 23 8.69 19.39 22.27
N ASN A 24 7.70 20.17 21.83
CA ASN A 24 7.28 20.26 20.43
C ASN A 24 8.08 21.27 19.58
N SER A 25 8.77 22.23 20.20
CA SER A 25 9.64 23.22 19.51
C SER A 25 11.00 22.65 19.16
N GLN A 26 11.40 21.56 19.84
CA GLN A 26 12.32 20.59 19.26
C GLN A 26 11.55 19.85 18.18
N GLY A 27 11.31 20.52 17.05
CA GLY A 27 10.75 19.88 15.86
C GLY A 27 11.52 18.60 15.58
N VAL A 28 10.86 17.63 14.95
CA VAL A 28 11.49 16.41 14.44
C VAL A 28 12.83 16.80 13.83
N LYS A 29 13.93 16.43 14.49
CA LYS A 29 15.26 16.59 13.89
C LYS A 29 15.29 15.64 12.71
N LEU A 30 14.97 16.17 11.53
CA LEU A 30 15.28 15.47 10.30
C LEU A 30 16.80 15.54 10.13
N ASN A 31 17.39 14.36 10.25
CA ASN A 31 18.71 13.98 9.74
C ASN A 31 19.93 14.62 10.45
N ASP A 32 20.64 13.83 11.26
CA ASP A 32 21.98 14.17 11.75
C ASP A 32 23.12 13.64 10.87
N GLY A 33 22.80 13.01 9.72
CA GLY A 33 23.79 12.53 8.76
C GLY A 33 24.70 11.44 9.33
N SER A 34 24.25 10.69 10.33
CA SER A 34 25.00 9.52 10.79
C SER A 34 25.11 8.49 9.66
N THR A 35 26.36 8.12 9.36
CA THR A 35 26.76 7.26 8.23
C THR A 35 26.08 5.88 8.24
N GLU A 36 25.65 5.41 9.41
CA GLU A 36 25.06 4.08 9.60
C GLU A 36 23.62 3.96 9.06
N GLU A 37 22.80 5.02 9.09
CA GLU A 37 21.45 4.99 8.49
C GLU A 37 21.49 5.21 6.97
N SER A 38 22.50 5.93 6.47
CA SER A 38 22.70 6.13 5.03
C SER A 38 23.04 4.82 4.31
N GLU A 39 23.84 3.94 4.91
CA GLU A 39 24.16 2.62 4.35
C GLU A 39 22.95 1.65 4.40
N ALA A 40 22.07 1.80 5.39
CA ALA A 40 20.84 1.01 5.48
C ALA A 40 19.79 1.43 4.43
N LEU A 41 19.72 2.72 4.10
CA LEU A 41 18.84 3.28 3.06
C LEU A 41 19.39 3.08 1.64
N GLU A 42 20.72 3.12 1.43
CA GLU A 42 21.35 2.84 0.12
C GLU A 42 21.09 1.42 -0.39
N ASN A 43 20.85 0.47 0.51
CA ASN A 43 20.54 -0.92 0.15
C ASN A 43 19.03 -1.19 -0.04
N ILE A 44 18.17 -0.18 0.17
CA ILE A 44 16.75 -0.30 -0.16
C ILE A 44 16.63 -0.11 -1.67
N VAL A 45 16.56 -1.22 -2.40
CA VAL A 45 16.17 -1.17 -3.82
C VAL A 45 14.74 -0.68 -3.88
N GLU A 46 14.54 0.56 -4.32
CA GLU A 46 13.22 1.05 -4.69
C GLU A 46 12.74 0.25 -5.92
N MET A 47 11.78 -0.64 -5.71
CA MET A 47 11.27 -1.54 -6.78
C MET A 47 10.71 -0.77 -7.97
N GLU A 48 10.28 0.47 -7.76
CA GLU A 48 9.79 1.37 -8.80
C GLU A 48 10.93 1.91 -9.69
N ASP A 49 12.09 2.24 -9.10
CA ASP A 49 13.28 2.61 -9.87
C ASP A 49 13.80 1.42 -10.69
N ALA A 50 13.88 0.23 -10.08
CA ALA A 50 14.24 -0.99 -10.78
C ALA A 50 13.30 -1.29 -11.95
N PHE A 51 12.01 -1.02 -11.78
CA PHE A 51 11.00 -1.12 -12.83
C PHE A 51 11.26 -0.11 -13.96
N PHE A 52 11.50 1.16 -13.63
CA PHE A 52 11.75 2.19 -14.65
C PHE A 52 13.03 1.94 -15.43
N GLU A 53 14.12 1.53 -14.77
CA GLU A 53 15.37 1.17 -15.44
C GLU A 53 15.18 -0.01 -16.38
N ALA A 54 14.47 -1.05 -15.94
CA ALA A 54 14.15 -2.20 -16.79
C ALA A 54 13.34 -1.81 -18.04
N VAL A 55 12.34 -0.94 -17.88
CA VAL A 55 11.54 -0.42 -19.00
C VAL A 55 12.38 0.46 -19.93
N ARG A 56 13.24 1.33 -19.40
CA ARG A 56 14.21 2.13 -20.20
C ARG A 56 15.17 1.23 -20.98
N GLY A 57 15.55 0.10 -20.39
CA GLY A 57 16.33 -0.96 -21.04
C GLY A 57 15.59 -1.77 -22.10
N GLY A 58 14.32 -1.46 -22.38
CA GLY A 58 13.53 -2.08 -23.45
C GLY A 58 12.66 -3.26 -23.01
N LYS A 59 12.60 -3.57 -21.71
CA LYS A 59 11.66 -4.60 -21.22
C LYS A 59 10.22 -4.11 -21.35
N LYS A 60 9.31 -5.03 -21.68
CA LYS A 60 7.88 -4.71 -21.83
C LYS A 60 7.22 -4.60 -20.45
N SER A 61 6.59 -3.46 -20.17
CA SER A 61 5.68 -3.29 -19.03
C SER A 61 4.26 -3.70 -19.39
N ILE A 62 3.55 -4.27 -18.43
CA ILE A 62 2.12 -4.60 -18.53
C ILE A 62 1.36 -4.11 -17.31
N LYS A 63 0.08 -3.77 -17.50
CA LYS A 63 -0.85 -3.58 -16.39
C LYS A 63 -1.24 -4.95 -15.85
N PHE A 64 -1.02 -5.17 -14.57
CA PHE A 64 -1.16 -6.50 -13.97
C PHE A 64 -2.40 -6.64 -13.10
N MET A 65 -2.65 -5.71 -12.19
CA MET A 65 -3.81 -5.81 -11.31
C MET A 65 -4.30 -4.47 -10.77
N TYR A 66 -5.54 -4.46 -10.31
CA TYR A 66 -6.11 -3.43 -9.45
C TYR A 66 -6.34 -3.97 -8.04
N LEU A 67 -5.91 -3.18 -7.05
CA LEU A 67 -6.19 -3.39 -5.63
C LEU A 67 -6.98 -2.20 -5.07
N PHE A 68 -7.84 -2.46 -4.07
CA PHE A 68 -8.76 -1.45 -3.52
C PHE A 68 -8.51 -1.14 -2.05
N TYR A 69 -7.78 -2.01 -1.34
CA TYR A 69 -7.55 -1.91 0.10
C TYR A 69 -6.08 -1.65 0.40
N GLN A 70 -5.79 -0.67 1.28
CA GLN A 70 -4.42 -0.27 1.61
C GLN A 70 -3.59 -1.40 2.22
N GLU A 71 -4.21 -2.24 3.06
CA GLU A 71 -3.58 -3.42 3.64
C GLU A 71 -3.07 -4.37 2.54
N ASP A 72 -3.88 -4.63 1.53
CA ASP A 72 -3.57 -5.53 0.41
C ASP A 72 -2.44 -4.95 -0.44
N ILE A 73 -2.48 -3.63 -0.66
CA ILE A 73 -1.43 -2.90 -1.37
C ILE A 73 -0.09 -3.04 -0.64
N MET A 74 -0.07 -2.82 0.68
CA MET A 74 1.16 -2.94 1.48
C MET A 74 1.72 -4.37 1.47
N ILE A 75 0.85 -5.38 1.66
CA ILE A 75 1.28 -6.78 1.70
C ILE A 75 1.82 -7.21 0.33
N ILE A 76 1.11 -6.94 -0.77
CA ILE A 76 1.59 -7.34 -2.10
C ILE A 76 2.90 -6.62 -2.46
N LYS A 77 3.05 -5.34 -2.15
CA LYS A 77 4.32 -4.63 -2.36
C LYS A 77 5.48 -5.32 -1.62
N SER A 78 5.26 -5.69 -0.36
CA SER A 78 6.27 -6.41 0.43
C SER A 78 6.60 -7.78 -0.17
N LEU A 79 5.60 -8.53 -0.66
CA LEU A 79 5.81 -9.83 -1.28
C LEU A 79 6.59 -9.70 -2.60
N PHE A 80 6.25 -8.72 -3.43
CA PHE A 80 6.97 -8.45 -4.68
C PHE A 80 8.41 -8.01 -4.43
N GLN A 81 8.62 -7.13 -3.45
CA GLN A 81 9.96 -6.71 -3.06
C GLN A 81 10.82 -7.89 -2.58
N ASN A 82 10.25 -8.79 -1.78
CA ASN A 82 10.95 -9.99 -1.31
C ASN A 82 11.34 -10.93 -2.45
N GLU A 83 10.45 -11.10 -3.43
CA GLU A 83 10.67 -11.93 -4.62
C GLU A 83 11.44 -11.21 -5.73
N GLY A 84 11.89 -9.98 -5.49
CA GLY A 84 12.65 -9.17 -6.45
C GLY A 84 11.87 -8.82 -7.71
N ILE A 85 10.54 -8.74 -7.64
CA ILE A 85 9.65 -8.37 -8.75
C ILE A 85 9.54 -6.84 -8.80
N PRO A 86 10.10 -6.17 -9.82
CA PRO A 86 9.98 -4.73 -9.95
C PRO A 86 8.54 -4.34 -10.32
N PHE A 87 8.01 -3.30 -9.68
CA PHE A 87 6.65 -2.83 -9.93
C PHE A 87 6.55 -1.31 -9.89
N ARG A 88 5.54 -0.79 -10.57
CA ARG A 88 5.09 0.60 -10.46
C ARG A 88 3.64 0.64 -10.03
N THR A 89 3.31 1.57 -9.15
CA THR A 89 1.92 1.83 -8.73
C THR A 89 1.41 3.17 -9.22
N GLU A 90 0.15 3.21 -9.66
CA GLU A 90 -0.58 4.45 -9.93
C GLU A 90 -1.82 4.53 -9.03
N ASN A 91 -2.28 5.74 -8.73
CA ASN A 91 -3.52 6.02 -8.00
C ASN A 91 -3.58 5.60 -6.52
N GLU A 92 -2.46 5.22 -5.90
CA GLU A 92 -2.42 4.77 -4.51
C GLU A 92 -2.84 5.83 -3.48
N HIS A 93 -2.53 7.09 -3.73
CA HIS A 93 -2.82 8.19 -2.81
C HIS A 93 -3.98 9.07 -3.28
N LEU A 94 -4.83 8.59 -4.18
CA LEU A 94 -6.05 9.32 -4.53
C LEU A 94 -6.88 9.52 -3.27
N SER A 95 -7.07 10.79 -2.91
CA SER A 95 -7.71 11.22 -1.68
C SER A 95 -9.11 10.63 -1.60
N SER A 96 -9.27 9.59 -0.79
CA SER A 96 -10.58 9.00 -0.56
C SER A 96 -11.50 10.07 0.03
N ILE A 97 -12.70 10.23 -0.53
CA ILE A 97 -13.78 11.00 0.10
C ILE A 97 -14.16 10.40 1.48
N LEU A 98 -13.72 9.16 1.79
CA LEU A 98 -13.82 8.50 3.09
C LEU A 98 -12.50 7.79 3.46
N VAL A 99 -11.75 8.37 4.40
CA VAL A 99 -10.52 7.80 4.95
C VAL A 99 -10.79 6.41 5.53
N GLY A 100 -10.00 5.40 5.13
CA GLY A 100 -10.00 4.08 5.77
C GLY A 100 -11.01 3.05 5.23
N SER A 101 -11.76 3.35 4.18
CA SER A 101 -12.63 2.36 3.51
C SER A 101 -12.30 2.26 2.03
N GLY A 102 -11.75 1.11 1.61
CA GLY A 102 -11.63 0.77 0.20
C GLY A 102 -13.02 0.61 -0.41
N VAL A 103 -13.40 1.51 -1.32
CA VAL A 103 -14.68 1.43 -2.03
C VAL A 103 -14.39 1.10 -3.48
N ALA A 104 -14.66 -0.16 -3.85
CA ALA A 104 -14.60 -0.64 -5.23
C ALA A 104 -15.37 0.33 -6.15
N GLY A 105 -14.77 0.67 -7.29
CA GLY A 105 -15.35 1.61 -8.26
C GLY A 105 -15.10 3.10 -8.01
N THR A 106 -14.46 3.48 -6.90
CA THR A 106 -14.09 4.89 -6.64
C THR A 106 -12.60 5.11 -6.37
N ASN A 107 -11.91 4.14 -5.73
CA ASN A 107 -10.47 4.21 -5.49
C ASN A 107 -9.83 2.86 -5.79
N TYR A 108 -8.82 2.84 -6.65
CA TYR A 108 -8.03 1.65 -6.97
C TYR A 108 -6.57 2.04 -7.15
N THR A 109 -5.67 1.16 -6.73
CA THR A 109 -4.25 1.24 -7.05
C THR A 109 -3.98 0.32 -8.22
N ALA A 110 -3.45 0.88 -9.31
CA ALA A 110 -3.02 0.12 -10.46
C ALA A 110 -1.58 -0.35 -10.30
N PHE A 111 -1.35 -1.64 -10.44
CA PHE A 111 -0.01 -2.22 -10.46
C PHE A 111 0.41 -2.53 -11.89
N TYR A 112 1.62 -2.11 -12.20
CA TYR A 112 2.35 -2.47 -13.41
C TYR A 112 3.57 -3.27 -13.02
N ILE A 113 3.86 -4.32 -13.79
CA ILE A 113 5.04 -5.18 -13.63
C ILE A 113 5.69 -5.39 -15.00
N LEU A 114 6.85 -6.03 -15.03
CA LEU A 114 7.46 -6.47 -16.27
C LEU A 114 6.73 -7.72 -16.79
N ARG A 115 6.58 -7.83 -18.11
CA ARG A 115 5.86 -8.95 -18.75
C ARG A 115 6.43 -10.32 -18.36
N GLU A 116 7.74 -10.40 -18.22
CA GLU A 116 8.45 -11.64 -17.85
C GLU A 116 8.12 -12.13 -16.43
N ASP A 117 7.76 -11.22 -15.53
CA ASP A 117 7.45 -11.55 -14.13
C ASP A 117 5.98 -11.97 -13.93
N TYR A 118 5.17 -11.94 -14.99
CA TYR A 118 3.71 -12.14 -14.91
C TYR A 118 3.32 -13.44 -14.20
N GLU A 119 3.93 -14.57 -14.58
CA GLU A 119 3.57 -15.86 -14.00
C GLU A 119 3.98 -15.97 -12.52
N ASN A 120 5.13 -15.39 -12.14
CA ASN A 120 5.58 -15.38 -10.75
C ASN A 120 4.68 -14.47 -9.89
N ALA A 121 4.42 -13.25 -10.36
CA ALA A 121 3.51 -12.31 -9.71
C ALA A 121 2.10 -12.91 -9.56
N LEU A 122 1.60 -13.60 -10.59
CA LEU A 122 0.30 -14.25 -10.56
C LEU A 122 0.24 -15.35 -9.50
N LYS A 123 1.31 -16.15 -9.37
CA LYS A 123 1.39 -17.19 -8.34
C LYS A 123 1.33 -16.58 -6.94
N ILE A 124 2.14 -15.56 -6.67
CA ILE A 124 2.20 -14.86 -5.37
C ILE A 124 0.82 -14.28 -4.99
N VAL A 125 0.17 -13.59 -5.93
CA VAL A 125 -1.15 -12.97 -5.66
C VAL A 125 -2.22 -14.02 -5.40
N LYS A 126 -2.19 -15.17 -6.10
CA LYS A 126 -3.11 -16.27 -5.83
C LYS A 126 -2.89 -16.86 -4.44
N GLU A 127 -1.65 -17.14 -4.06
CA GLU A 127 -1.31 -17.68 -2.74
C GLU A 127 -1.74 -16.72 -1.61
N TYR A 128 -1.48 -15.41 -1.78
CA TYR A 128 -1.96 -14.39 -0.85
C TYR A 128 -3.49 -14.39 -0.71
N ALA A 129 -4.21 -14.39 -1.83
CA ALA A 129 -5.67 -14.39 -1.84
C ALA A 129 -6.26 -15.65 -1.20
N GLU A 130 -5.65 -16.81 -1.44
CA GLU A 130 -6.04 -18.07 -0.82
C GLU A 130 -5.86 -18.02 0.71
N ASN A 131 -4.69 -17.57 1.18
CA ASN A 131 -4.40 -17.46 2.62
C ASN A 131 -5.34 -16.47 3.32
N LYS A 132 -5.51 -15.27 2.75
CA LYS A 132 -6.41 -14.26 3.29
C LYS A 132 -7.87 -14.72 3.34
N TYR A 133 -8.28 -15.55 2.38
CA TYR A 133 -9.62 -16.14 2.38
C TYR A 133 -9.76 -17.19 3.49
N LEU A 134 -8.78 -18.08 3.66
CA LEU A 134 -8.77 -19.11 4.71
C LEU A 134 -8.83 -18.50 6.12
N GLU A 135 -8.20 -17.33 6.31
CA GLU A 135 -8.26 -16.59 7.57
C GLU A 135 -9.63 -15.93 7.85
N ARG A 136 -10.45 -15.71 6.81
CA ARG A 136 -11.72 -14.96 6.91
C ARG A 136 -12.99 -15.82 7.09
N ASN A 137 -13.01 -17.11 6.74
CA ASN A 137 -14.23 -17.95 6.91
C ASN A 137 -13.97 -19.44 7.14
N ASP A 138 -14.65 -19.95 8.19
CA ASP A 138 -15.01 -21.33 8.48
C ASP A 138 -15.87 -21.94 7.33
N LYS A 139 -15.48 -23.14 6.85
CA LYS A 139 -16.33 -24.13 6.14
C LYS A 139 -17.09 -23.74 4.85
N ASP A 140 -16.45 -23.19 3.81
CA ASP A 140 -16.82 -23.49 2.40
C ASP A 140 -15.75 -22.96 1.42
N SER A 141 -14.88 -23.82 0.87
CA SER A 141 -13.53 -23.38 0.42
C SER A 141 -13.36 -23.08 -1.07
N THR A 142 -14.14 -23.63 -2.00
CA THR A 142 -13.76 -23.57 -3.43
C THR A 142 -14.59 -22.58 -4.27
N SER A 143 -15.83 -22.27 -3.87
CA SER A 143 -16.70 -21.36 -4.64
C SER A 143 -16.38 -19.87 -4.44
N SER A 144 -15.48 -19.57 -3.50
CA SER A 144 -15.36 -18.24 -2.89
C SER A 144 -14.06 -17.50 -3.21
N ILE A 145 -12.94 -18.19 -3.45
CA ILE A 145 -11.71 -17.57 -3.97
C ILE A 145 -11.96 -16.95 -5.35
N LYS A 146 -12.77 -17.62 -6.19
CA LYS A 146 -13.24 -17.08 -7.48
C LYS A 146 -14.11 -15.82 -7.36
N LYS A 147 -14.62 -15.51 -6.15
CA LYS A 147 -15.36 -14.27 -5.87
C LYS A 147 -14.45 -13.16 -5.34
N PHE A 148 -13.21 -13.47 -4.95
CA PHE A 148 -12.24 -12.51 -4.42
C PHE A 148 -11.28 -12.00 -5.50
N ILE A 149 -10.88 -12.88 -6.43
CA ILE A 149 -10.09 -12.52 -7.62
C ILE A 149 -10.96 -12.54 -8.86
N ASP A 150 -11.06 -11.40 -9.54
CA ASP A 150 -11.63 -11.32 -10.88
C ASP A 150 -10.53 -11.28 -11.94
N PHE A 151 -10.66 -12.14 -12.96
CA PHE A 151 -9.76 -12.13 -14.11
C PHE A 151 -10.40 -11.41 -15.30
N VAL A 152 -9.79 -10.32 -15.74
CA VAL A 152 -10.35 -9.45 -16.78
C VAL A 152 -9.42 -9.36 -17.98
N SER A 153 -9.97 -9.45 -19.17
CA SER A 153 -9.21 -9.31 -20.43
C SER A 153 -9.13 -7.87 -20.94
N ALA A 154 -9.80 -6.92 -20.30
CA ALA A 154 -9.87 -5.54 -20.76
C ALA A 154 -9.12 -4.61 -19.80
N ALA A 155 -8.08 -3.92 -20.28
CA ALA A 155 -7.22 -3.05 -19.47
C ALA A 155 -7.93 -1.85 -18.80
N ASN A 156 -9.18 -1.55 -19.16
CA ASN A 156 -9.96 -0.41 -18.64
C ASN A 156 -11.12 -0.84 -17.72
N PHE A 157 -11.07 -2.06 -17.19
CA PHE A 157 -12.10 -2.52 -16.28
C PHE A 157 -12.02 -1.80 -14.94
N ILE A 158 -13.11 -1.14 -14.55
CA ILE A 158 -13.29 -0.56 -13.22
C ILE A 158 -14.45 -1.32 -12.58
N PRO A 159 -14.24 -2.00 -11.44
CA PRO A 159 -15.31 -2.74 -10.82
C PRO A 159 -16.41 -1.81 -10.32
N LYS A 160 -17.66 -2.29 -10.33
CA LYS A 160 -18.80 -1.53 -9.82
C LYS A 160 -18.76 -1.50 -8.29
N LYS A 161 -19.38 -0.49 -7.67
CA LYS A 161 -19.50 -0.37 -6.20
C LYS A 161 -20.13 -1.59 -5.52
N THR A 162 -20.92 -2.37 -6.25
CA THR A 162 -21.58 -3.60 -5.78
C THR A 162 -20.74 -4.86 -5.97
N GLU A 163 -19.63 -4.78 -6.70
CA GLU A 163 -18.69 -5.89 -6.86
C GLU A 163 -17.79 -5.97 -5.63
N THR A 164 -17.67 -7.18 -5.08
CA THR A 164 -16.99 -7.45 -3.81
C THR A 164 -15.55 -7.93 -3.98
N SER A 165 -15.07 -7.99 -5.22
CA SER A 165 -13.76 -8.53 -5.56
C SER A 165 -12.67 -7.67 -4.94
N GLY A 166 -11.81 -8.30 -4.13
CA GLY A 166 -10.71 -7.60 -3.47
C GLY A 166 -9.52 -7.36 -4.39
N ILE A 167 -9.41 -8.17 -5.45
CA ILE A 167 -8.32 -8.14 -6.42
C ILE A 167 -8.89 -8.32 -7.82
N VAL A 168 -8.46 -7.48 -8.76
CA VAL A 168 -8.73 -7.66 -10.19
C VAL A 168 -7.42 -7.89 -10.91
N ILE A 169 -7.26 -9.01 -11.61
CA ILE A 169 -6.06 -9.37 -12.37
C ILE A 169 -6.35 -9.23 -13.87
N PHE A 170 -5.51 -8.50 -14.59
CA PHE A 170 -5.58 -8.40 -16.04
C PHE A 170 -4.87 -9.59 -16.68
N LYS A 171 -5.57 -10.31 -17.55
CA LYS A 171 -4.96 -11.42 -18.28
C LYS A 171 -3.90 -10.89 -19.24
N LEU A 172 -2.79 -11.61 -19.32
CA LEU A 172 -1.78 -11.34 -20.33
C LEU A 172 -2.39 -11.49 -21.73
N GLU A 173 -2.37 -10.42 -22.53
CA GLU A 173 -2.73 -10.49 -23.94
C GLU A 173 -1.61 -11.22 -24.70
N ASN A 174 -2.00 -12.13 -25.60
CA ASN A 174 -1.05 -12.73 -26.53
C ASN A 174 -0.80 -11.73 -27.65
N ASP A 175 0.44 -11.26 -27.80
CA ASP A 175 0.86 -10.46 -28.97
C ASP A 175 0.85 -11.33 -30.23
#